data_AF-A0A950G9C0-F1
#
_entry.id   AF-A0A950G9C0-F1
#
_cell.length_a   1.000
_cell.length_b   1.000
_cell.length_c   1.000
_cell.angle_alpha   90.00
_cell.angle_beta   90.00
_cell.angle_gamma   90.00
#
_symmetry.space_group_name_H-M   'P 1'
#
loop_
_entity.id
_entity.type
_entity.pdbx_description
1 polymer ?
#
loop_
_entity_poly.entity_id
_entity_poly.type
_entity_poly.pdbx_seq_one_letter_code
_entity_poly.pdbx_strand_id
1 'polypeptide(L)'
;VRTIRPVRAPAFLTLAFAPGECAQVDWGYAGSMAIGSTRRRLSFFVLVLCYSRLCYVEFSLGEATEHFLAAHQHAFEFLGGVPAQVLLDNLKTAVLQHPSGDKPLFHPRYLDFAAHYGFEPRACNVRKPHEKGRVESGVGYVKKNFLRGLELPHGLEALNTAVRRWMDQIANVRLHGETHKPPVELFALEKPHLHPLPPLPADTGVTDTVRANNRFRVRLETNRYSVPSRYASQRLVLKTFADRLCIYHDQELIATHPRSYERHRDFEHPDHPKELLQQRAQARHAKLLLSFYALCPRAEAYYRRLQERPLNPRIQVAKILALSELYGPDKVARAIEDAFEFAAFGSDYIANLLEQRERLPVQPGPLHLTRGQDLLEVELAPADLSIYEPPEPPSTPLPP
;
A
#
# COMPACT_ATOMS: atom_id res chain seq x y z
N VAL A 1 -1.94 26.82 61.00
CA VAL A 1 -1.32 28.02 60.36
C VAL A 1 -1.19 27.90 58.83
N ARG A 2 -0.85 26.73 58.26
CA ARG A 2 -0.81 26.52 56.78
C ARG A 2 -2.17 26.51 56.06
N THR A 3 -3.28 26.41 56.79
CA THR A 3 -4.65 26.33 56.27
C THR A 3 -5.39 27.67 56.20
N ILE A 4 -4.80 28.77 56.70
CA ILE A 4 -5.49 30.06 56.88
C ILE A 4 -4.92 31.17 55.97
N ARG A 5 -3.74 30.97 55.38
CA ARG A 5 -3.11 31.95 54.47
C ARG A 5 -3.18 31.42 53.04
N PRO A 6 -3.99 32.01 52.13
CA PRO A 6 -3.88 31.66 50.71
C PRO A 6 -2.44 31.89 50.28
N VAL A 7 -1.82 30.86 49.70
CA VAL A 7 -0.48 30.99 49.12
C VAL A 7 -0.59 32.10 48.09
N ARG A 8 0.13 33.22 48.30
CA ARG A 8 0.20 34.29 47.31
C ARG A 8 0.81 33.67 46.06
N ALA A 9 0.00 33.47 45.03
CA ALA A 9 0.50 33.12 43.72
C ALA A 9 1.43 34.26 43.28
N PRO A 10 2.63 33.95 42.74
CA PRO A 10 3.49 34.96 42.18
C PRO A 10 2.72 35.79 41.13
N ALA A 11 2.91 37.11 41.18
CA ALA A 11 2.35 38.01 40.18
C ALA A 11 3.17 37.88 38.89
N PHE A 12 2.50 37.70 37.76
CA PHE A 12 3.12 37.64 36.44
C PHE A 12 2.69 38.84 35.61
N LEU A 13 3.59 39.35 34.76
CA LEU A 13 3.26 40.40 33.81
C LEU A 13 2.49 39.81 32.63
N THR A 14 1.51 40.56 32.14
CA THR A 14 0.82 40.24 30.89
C THR A 14 1.81 40.39 29.72
N LEU A 15 2.07 39.30 28.99
CA LEU A 15 2.89 39.35 27.80
C LEU A 15 2.10 40.03 26.66
N ALA A 16 2.59 41.18 26.21
CA ALA A 16 2.12 41.86 25.01
C ALA A 16 3.06 41.54 23.84
N PHE A 17 2.49 41.29 22.66
CA PHE A 17 3.24 40.99 21.44
C PHE A 17 2.79 41.95 20.35
N ALA A 18 3.73 42.41 19.53
CA ALA A 18 3.44 43.21 18.35
C ALA A 18 2.73 42.35 17.28
N PRO A 19 1.99 42.99 16.35
CA PRO A 19 1.37 42.27 15.24
C PRO A 19 2.42 41.52 14.41
N GLY A 20 2.19 40.23 14.15
CA GLY A 20 3.06 39.39 13.34
C GLY A 20 4.32 38.90 14.06
N GLU A 21 4.54 39.32 15.30
CA GLU A 21 5.75 39.00 16.05
C GLU A 21 5.84 37.50 16.38
N CYS A 22 4.73 36.91 16.83
CA CYS A 22 4.79 35.58 17.41
C CYS A 22 3.50 34.77 17.18
N ALA A 23 3.66 33.49 16.87
CA ALA A 23 2.64 32.47 17.02
C ALA A 23 3.06 31.46 18.09
N GLN A 24 2.09 30.84 18.75
CA GLN A 24 2.31 29.69 19.61
C GLN A 24 1.72 28.44 18.96
N VAL A 25 2.39 27.31 19.11
CA VAL A 25 2.00 26.02 18.52
C VAL A 25 2.03 24.90 19.55
N ASP A 26 1.04 24.01 19.49
CA ASP A 26 0.98 22.79 20.29
C ASP A 26 0.18 21.66 19.61
N TRP A 27 0.36 20.45 20.12
CA TRP A 27 -0.43 19.26 19.77
C TRP A 27 -1.48 18.97 20.84
N GLY A 28 -2.74 18.93 20.40
CA GLY A 28 -3.83 18.37 21.18
C GLY A 28 -4.10 16.91 20.84
N TYR A 29 -4.62 16.16 21.81
CA TYR A 29 -5.15 14.81 21.62
C TYR A 29 -6.69 14.83 21.58
N ALA A 30 -7.28 14.18 20.58
CA ALA A 30 -8.72 14.14 20.33
C ALA A 30 -9.32 12.72 20.37
N GLY A 31 -8.62 11.75 20.96
CA GLY A 31 -9.11 10.37 21.07
C GLY A 31 -8.56 9.47 19.97
N SER A 32 -9.43 8.64 19.39
CA SER A 32 -9.04 7.73 18.32
C SER A 32 -10.09 7.68 17.21
N MET A 33 -9.63 7.51 15.98
CA MET A 33 -10.45 7.40 14.78
C MET A 33 -10.29 6.02 14.16
N ALA A 34 -11.40 5.47 13.65
CA ALA A 34 -11.38 4.24 12.86
C ALA A 34 -10.87 4.55 11.44
N ILE A 35 -9.86 3.80 10.99
CA ILE A 35 -9.26 3.89 9.66
C ILE A 35 -9.21 2.48 9.10
N GLY A 36 -10.07 2.18 8.12
CA GLY A 36 -10.29 0.82 7.63
C GLY A 36 -10.60 -0.15 8.77
N SER A 37 -9.78 -1.19 8.92
CA SER A 37 -9.92 -2.21 9.97
C SER A 37 -9.21 -1.88 11.29
N THR A 38 -8.60 -0.70 11.45
CA THR A 38 -7.83 -0.34 12.64
C THR A 38 -8.35 0.93 13.32
N ARG A 39 -7.93 1.15 14.57
CA ARG A 39 -8.11 2.43 15.26
C ARG A 39 -6.75 3.09 15.43
N ARG A 40 -6.64 4.34 15.00
CA ARG A 40 -5.44 5.17 15.16
C ARG A 40 -5.74 6.29 16.14
N ARG A 41 -4.69 6.71 16.87
CA ARG A 41 -4.75 7.90 17.72
C ARG A 41 -4.98 9.11 16.83
N LEU A 42 -5.94 9.94 17.24
CA LEU A 42 -6.30 11.17 16.56
C LEU A 42 -5.74 12.33 17.37
N SER A 43 -4.89 13.11 16.73
CA SER A 43 -4.28 14.30 17.31
C SER A 43 -4.63 15.50 16.44
N PHE A 44 -4.43 16.70 16.98
CA PHE A 44 -4.66 17.91 16.23
C PHE A 44 -3.59 18.94 16.55
N PHE A 45 -3.10 19.56 15.50
CA PHE A 45 -2.19 20.69 15.55
C PHE A 45 -3.01 21.94 15.82
N VAL A 46 -2.54 22.80 16.72
CA VAL A 46 -3.10 24.13 16.93
C VAL A 46 -1.99 25.16 16.81
N LEU A 47 -2.21 26.17 15.97
CA LEU A 47 -1.41 27.39 15.92
C LEU A 47 -2.30 28.56 16.32
N VAL A 48 -1.81 29.44 17.21
CA VAL A 48 -2.51 30.66 17.61
C VAL A 48 -1.59 31.86 17.49
N LEU A 49 -2.01 32.89 16.75
CA LEU A 49 -1.28 34.16 16.69
C LEU A 49 -1.37 34.92 18.01
N CYS A 50 -0.24 35.44 18.48
CA CYS A 50 -0.13 36.12 19.75
C CYS A 50 -0.75 37.53 19.74
N TYR A 51 -0.92 38.20 18.61
CA TYR A 51 -1.61 39.49 18.62
C TYR A 51 -3.12 39.31 18.40
N SER A 52 -3.52 38.75 17.26
CA SER A 52 -4.94 38.64 16.89
C SER A 52 -5.73 37.55 17.63
N ARG A 53 -5.06 36.57 18.26
CA ARG A 53 -5.70 35.33 18.76
C ARG A 53 -6.33 34.48 17.65
N LEU A 54 -6.04 34.76 16.38
CA LEU A 54 -6.50 33.93 15.27
C LEU A 54 -5.91 32.53 15.46
N CYS A 55 -6.77 31.51 15.39
CA CYS A 55 -6.35 30.13 15.53
C CYS A 55 -6.51 29.36 14.22
N TYR A 56 -5.53 28.49 13.98
CA TYR A 56 -5.55 27.45 12.97
C TYR A 56 -5.48 26.09 13.64
N VAL A 57 -6.28 25.14 13.16
CA VAL A 57 -6.43 23.80 13.72
C VAL A 57 -6.48 22.79 12.58
N GLU A 58 -5.68 21.75 12.67
CA GLU A 58 -5.67 20.64 11.71
C GLU A 58 -5.54 19.30 12.45
N PHE A 59 -6.41 18.34 12.12
CA PHE A 59 -6.34 16.98 12.63
C PHE A 59 -5.36 16.14 11.83
N SER A 60 -4.63 15.28 12.53
CA SER A 60 -3.65 14.35 11.99
C SER A 60 -3.74 12.98 12.68
N LEU A 61 -3.38 11.93 11.94
CA LEU A 61 -3.30 10.56 12.44
C LEU A 61 -1.89 10.21 12.99
N GLY A 62 -0.97 11.18 12.95
CA GLY A 62 0.37 11.07 13.47
C GLY A 62 0.92 12.41 13.96
N GLU A 63 1.92 12.34 14.83
CA GLU A 63 2.61 13.51 15.41
C GLU A 63 4.11 13.48 15.08
N ALA A 64 4.53 12.67 14.11
CA ALA A 64 5.93 12.62 13.68
C ALA A 64 6.33 13.90 12.92
N THR A 65 7.64 14.08 12.68
CA THR A 65 8.20 15.30 12.11
C THR A 65 7.54 15.69 10.79
N GLU A 66 7.28 14.75 9.88
CA GLU A 66 6.64 15.02 8.60
C GLU A 66 5.22 15.59 8.75
N HIS A 67 4.47 15.14 9.76
CA HIS A 67 3.14 15.68 10.07
C HIS A 67 3.23 17.08 10.67
N PHE A 68 4.22 17.30 11.53
CA PHE A 68 4.43 18.59 12.18
C PHE A 68 4.84 19.66 11.17
N LEU A 69 5.77 19.35 10.26
CA LEU A 69 6.19 20.26 9.19
C LEU A 69 5.05 20.54 8.20
N ALA A 70 4.30 19.51 7.81
CA ALA A 70 3.13 19.67 6.94
C ALA A 70 2.06 20.57 7.58
N ALA A 71 1.77 20.39 8.87
CA ALA A 71 0.80 21.21 9.57
C ALA A 71 1.24 22.68 9.69
N HIS A 72 2.54 22.96 9.89
CA HIS A 72 3.07 24.33 9.84
C HIS A 72 2.89 24.95 8.46
N GLN A 73 3.23 24.21 7.41
CA GLN A 73 3.08 24.68 6.03
C GLN A 73 1.61 25.04 5.76
N HIS A 74 0.66 24.14 6.05
CA HIS A 74 -0.76 24.42 5.86
C HIS A 74 -1.26 25.59 6.72
N ALA A 75 -0.73 25.75 7.93
CA ALA A 75 -1.06 26.88 8.80
C ALA A 75 -0.57 28.21 8.21
N PHE A 76 0.66 28.27 7.71
CA PHE A 76 1.20 29.48 7.09
C PHE A 76 0.48 29.82 5.78
N GLU A 77 0.14 28.81 4.99
CA GLU A 77 -0.72 28.96 3.81
C GLU A 77 -2.10 29.53 4.17
N PHE A 78 -2.71 29.05 5.26
CA PHE A 78 -3.99 29.58 5.78
C PHE A 78 -3.88 31.04 6.24
N LEU A 79 -2.79 31.40 6.92
CA LEU A 79 -2.53 32.80 7.31
C LEU A 79 -2.19 33.68 6.09
N GLY A 80 -1.72 33.11 4.99
CA GLY A 80 -1.17 33.84 3.87
C GLY A 80 0.14 34.59 4.22
N GLY A 81 0.87 34.09 5.21
CA GLY A 81 2.09 34.71 5.72
C GLY A 81 2.68 33.94 6.91
N VAL A 82 3.89 34.31 7.32
CA VAL A 82 4.66 33.66 8.37
C VAL A 82 4.93 34.64 9.52
N PRO A 83 4.68 34.27 10.80
CA PRO A 83 5.06 35.10 11.94
C PRO A 83 6.59 35.15 12.10
N ALA A 84 7.12 36.20 12.70
CA ALA A 84 8.57 36.33 12.93
C ALA A 84 9.11 35.24 13.88
N GLN A 85 8.31 34.81 14.86
CA GLN A 85 8.69 33.79 15.84
C GLN A 85 7.59 32.73 16.00
N VAL A 86 7.99 31.47 16.18
CA VAL A 86 7.08 30.38 16.53
C VAL A 86 7.51 29.79 17.87
N LEU A 87 6.68 29.99 18.88
CA LEU A 87 6.83 29.44 20.22
C LEU A 87 6.27 28.01 20.27
N LEU A 88 7.12 27.06 20.67
CA LEU A 88 6.78 25.66 20.85
C LEU A 88 6.72 25.32 22.34
N ASP A 89 5.60 24.72 22.75
CA ASP A 89 5.40 24.37 24.15
C ASP A 89 5.85 22.93 24.51
N ASN A 90 5.71 22.00 23.56
CA ASN A 90 6.06 20.60 23.74
C ASN A 90 7.29 20.21 22.91
N LEU A 91 8.40 19.99 23.63
CA LEU A 91 9.75 19.81 23.12
C LEU A 91 9.96 18.49 22.37
N LYS A 92 9.13 17.45 22.54
CA LYS A 92 9.51 16.10 22.06
C LYS A 92 9.55 15.93 20.54
N THR A 93 8.73 16.66 19.79
CA THR A 93 8.68 16.53 18.32
C THR A 93 9.67 17.45 17.62
N ALA A 94 10.04 18.57 18.26
CA ALA A 94 10.88 19.60 17.65
C ALA A 94 12.26 19.74 18.31
N VAL A 95 12.53 19.11 19.46
CA VAL A 95 13.78 19.25 20.22
C VAL A 95 14.41 17.88 20.52
N LEU A 96 15.65 17.70 20.09
CA LEU A 96 16.44 16.47 20.29
C LEU A 96 16.90 16.31 21.74
N GLN A 97 17.32 17.39 22.40
CA GLN A 97 17.77 17.41 23.81
C GLN A 97 17.60 18.81 24.44
N HIS A 98 17.44 18.85 25.77
CA HIS A 98 17.48 20.08 26.56
C HIS A 98 18.42 19.89 27.75
N PRO A 99 19.73 20.22 27.63
CA PRO A 99 20.59 20.34 28.78
C PRO A 99 20.05 21.44 29.70
N SER A 100 20.05 21.23 31.01
CA SER A 100 19.54 22.23 31.96
C SER A 100 20.49 23.42 32.01
N GLY A 101 20.04 24.57 31.49
CA GLY A 101 20.81 25.82 31.45
C GLY A 101 21.27 26.27 30.06
N ASP A 102 21.13 25.43 29.03
CA ASP A 102 21.54 25.74 27.66
C ASP A 102 20.35 25.97 26.70
N LYS A 103 20.64 26.55 25.53
CA LYS A 103 19.66 26.75 24.45
C LYS A 103 19.03 25.41 24.02
N PRO A 104 17.71 25.35 23.78
CA PRO A 104 17.03 24.15 23.30
C PRO A 104 17.62 23.70 21.94
N LEU A 105 18.00 22.42 21.83
CA LEU A 105 18.52 21.85 20.59
C LEU A 105 17.38 21.37 19.70
N PHE A 106 16.92 22.25 18.81
CA PHE A 106 15.89 21.89 17.83
C PHE A 106 16.38 20.80 16.85
N HIS A 107 15.45 20.01 16.34
CA HIS A 107 15.70 19.04 15.29
C HIS A 107 16.23 19.78 14.05
N PRO A 108 17.36 19.37 13.43
CA PRO A 108 17.97 20.08 12.30
C PRO A 108 16.98 20.39 11.17
N ARG A 109 16.15 19.40 10.81
CA ARG A 109 15.08 19.61 9.80
C ARG A 109 14.07 20.71 10.14
N TYR A 110 13.78 20.93 11.42
CA TYR A 110 12.89 22.02 11.82
C TYR A 110 13.59 23.37 11.72
N LEU A 111 14.90 23.42 12.01
CA LEU A 111 15.71 24.62 11.78
C LEU A 111 15.81 24.94 10.28
N ASP A 112 16.03 23.93 9.42
CA ASP A 112 16.06 24.10 7.97
C ASP A 112 14.70 24.61 7.45
N PHE A 113 13.60 24.05 7.96
CA PHE A 113 12.24 24.51 7.65
C PHE A 113 12.01 25.95 8.13
N ALA A 114 12.47 26.29 9.33
CA ALA A 114 12.35 27.63 9.88
C ALA A 114 13.15 28.67 9.08
N ALA A 115 14.36 28.30 8.64
CA ALA A 115 15.17 29.12 7.75
C ALA A 115 14.51 29.31 6.37
N HIS A 116 13.87 28.27 5.81
CA HIS A 116 13.16 28.36 4.53
C HIS A 116 11.95 29.31 4.57
N TYR A 117 11.19 29.29 5.67
CA TYR A 117 10.03 30.16 5.86
C TYR A 117 10.36 31.51 6.53
N GLY A 118 11.59 31.70 7.03
CA GLY A 118 12.05 32.94 7.62
C GLY A 118 11.51 33.24 9.03
N PHE A 119 11.24 32.22 9.85
CA PHE A 119 10.82 32.41 11.25
C PHE A 119 11.85 31.89 12.25
N GLU A 120 11.86 32.44 13.46
CA GLU A 120 12.71 31.98 14.56
C GLU A 120 11.93 30.99 15.46
N PRO A 121 12.36 29.72 15.55
CA PRO A 121 11.76 28.78 16.48
C PRO A 121 12.23 29.07 17.91
N ARG A 122 11.29 29.21 18.84
CA ARG A 122 11.55 29.48 20.25
C ARG A 122 10.87 28.43 21.12
N ALA A 123 11.57 27.94 22.14
CA ALA A 123 10.97 27.02 23.10
C ALA A 123 10.48 27.81 24.33
N CYS A 124 9.31 27.46 24.85
CA CYS A 124 8.87 27.95 26.15
C CYS A 124 9.81 27.45 27.25
N ASN A 125 10.16 28.30 28.22
CA ASN A 125 11.03 27.89 29.31
C ASN A 125 10.37 26.82 30.20
N VAL A 126 11.10 25.74 30.46
CA VAL A 126 10.68 24.68 31.38
C VAL A 126 10.44 25.29 32.77
N ARG A 127 9.23 25.07 33.33
CA ARG A 127 8.76 25.61 34.64
C ARG A 127 8.37 27.11 34.65
N LYS A 128 8.05 27.72 33.50
CA LYS A 128 7.41 29.05 33.44
C LYS A 128 6.01 28.99 32.79
N PRO A 129 4.96 28.59 33.53
CA PRO A 129 3.60 28.44 32.99
C PRO A 129 2.99 29.73 32.41
N HIS A 130 3.49 30.90 32.82
CA HIS A 130 2.98 32.20 32.35
C HIS A 130 3.28 32.46 30.87
N GLU A 131 4.34 31.86 30.31
CA GLU A 131 4.67 31.94 28.88
C GLU A 131 3.71 31.05 28.03
N LYS A 132 3.01 30.09 28.67
CA LYS A 132 2.24 29.00 28.02
C LYS A 132 0.73 29.24 27.88
N GLY A 133 0.20 30.30 28.48
CA GLY A 133 -1.24 30.43 28.73
C GLY A 133 -2.15 30.52 27.49
N ARG A 134 -1.63 30.89 26.31
CA ARG A 134 -2.49 31.17 25.12
C ARG A 134 -2.82 29.90 24.34
N VAL A 135 -1.86 28.99 24.14
CA VAL A 135 -2.13 27.73 23.45
C VAL A 135 -2.68 26.64 24.36
N GLU A 136 -2.34 26.61 25.65
CA GLU A 136 -3.08 25.75 26.61
C GLU A 136 -4.57 26.13 26.64
N SER A 137 -4.86 27.43 26.53
CA SER A 137 -6.23 27.94 26.32
C SER A 137 -6.78 27.54 24.94
N GLY A 138 -5.97 27.58 23.88
CA GLY A 138 -6.34 27.18 22.51
C GLY A 138 -6.72 25.70 22.38
N VAL A 139 -5.86 24.79 22.84
CA VAL A 139 -6.14 23.33 22.86
C VAL A 139 -7.35 23.03 23.74
N GLY A 140 -7.45 23.67 24.91
CA GLY A 140 -8.62 23.58 25.78
C GLY A 140 -9.90 24.09 25.10
N TYR A 141 -9.80 25.17 24.32
CA TYR A 141 -10.92 25.76 23.59
C TYR A 141 -11.42 24.82 22.49
N VAL A 142 -10.54 24.25 21.67
CA VAL A 142 -10.91 23.26 20.64
C VAL A 142 -11.59 22.05 21.29
N LYS A 143 -11.05 21.52 22.39
CA LYS A 143 -11.65 20.40 23.12
C LYS A 143 -13.04 20.71 23.65
N LYS A 144 -13.24 21.89 24.23
CA LYS A 144 -14.50 22.27 24.87
C LYS A 144 -15.60 22.70 23.90
N ASN A 145 -15.24 23.27 22.75
CA ASN A 145 -16.20 23.92 21.85
C ASN A 145 -16.38 23.21 20.52
N PHE A 146 -15.33 22.59 19.97
CA PHE A 146 -15.44 21.83 18.73
C PHE A 146 -15.65 20.34 18.99
N LEU A 147 -14.81 19.72 19.82
CA LEU A 147 -14.86 18.28 20.04
C LEU A 147 -15.99 17.84 20.98
N ARG A 148 -16.43 18.73 21.89
CA ARG A 148 -17.48 18.39 22.86
C ARG A 148 -18.83 18.27 22.16
N GLY A 149 -19.36 17.05 22.14
CA GLY A 149 -20.65 16.74 21.49
C GLY A 149 -20.56 16.50 19.99
N LEU A 150 -19.36 16.50 19.42
CA LEU A 150 -19.15 16.14 18.02
C LEU A 150 -18.99 14.62 17.90
N GLU A 151 -19.89 13.99 17.15
CA GLU A 151 -19.63 12.66 16.62
C GLU A 151 -18.60 12.78 15.51
N LEU A 152 -17.43 12.16 15.70
CA LEU A 152 -16.32 12.27 14.76
C LEU A 152 -16.77 11.74 13.37
N PRO A 153 -16.72 12.57 12.31
CA PRO A 153 -17.06 12.13 10.97
C PRO A 153 -16.21 10.94 10.54
N HIS A 154 -16.76 10.12 9.64
CA HIS A 154 -16.01 9.02 9.03
C HIS A 154 -14.94 9.57 8.09
N GLY A 155 -13.69 9.52 8.54
CA GLY A 155 -12.52 9.90 7.75
C GLY A 155 -11.90 11.24 8.18
N LEU A 156 -10.57 11.30 8.05
CA LEU A 156 -9.78 12.46 8.45
C LEU A 156 -10.12 13.71 7.63
N GLU A 157 -10.37 13.54 6.33
CA GLU A 157 -10.69 14.64 5.41
C GLU A 157 -12.00 15.34 5.78
N ALA A 158 -13.05 14.57 6.09
CA ALA A 158 -14.33 15.11 6.52
C ALA A 158 -14.20 15.89 7.85
N LEU A 159 -13.40 15.37 8.79
CA LEU A 159 -13.12 16.05 10.05
C LEU A 159 -12.34 17.37 9.84
N ASN A 160 -11.34 17.37 8.95
CA ASN A 160 -10.58 18.57 8.63
C ASN A 160 -11.42 19.61 7.87
N THR A 161 -12.38 19.19 7.04
CA THR A 161 -13.37 20.09 6.45
C THR A 161 -14.29 20.71 7.52
N ALA A 162 -14.76 19.90 8.48
CA ALA A 162 -15.60 20.37 9.56
C ALA A 162 -14.90 21.39 10.48
N VAL A 163 -13.62 21.14 10.83
CA VAL A 163 -12.86 22.07 11.68
C VAL A 163 -12.56 23.38 10.96
N ARG A 164 -12.27 23.34 9.64
CA ARG A 164 -12.11 24.55 8.82
C ARG A 164 -13.36 25.43 8.86
N ARG A 165 -14.53 24.83 8.63
CA ARG A 165 -15.81 25.53 8.75
C ARG A 165 -16.04 26.11 10.14
N TRP A 166 -15.72 25.35 11.20
CA TRP A 166 -15.84 25.83 12.56
C TRP A 166 -14.87 26.99 12.87
N MET A 167 -13.65 26.95 12.33
CA MET A 167 -12.71 28.06 12.48
C MET A 167 -13.25 29.34 11.86
N ASP A 168 -13.79 29.25 10.64
CA ASP A 168 -14.30 30.41 9.90
C ASP A 168 -15.59 30.98 10.50
N GLN A 169 -16.47 30.11 11.01
CA GLN A 169 -17.82 30.52 11.44
C GLN A 169 -17.96 30.73 12.95
N ILE A 170 -17.06 30.18 13.76
CA ILE A 170 -17.19 30.18 15.22
C ILE A 170 -15.88 30.64 15.87
N ALA A 171 -14.77 29.94 15.63
CA ALA A 171 -13.56 30.18 16.40
C ALA A 171 -12.97 31.58 16.15
N ASN A 172 -12.81 31.97 14.89
CA ASN A 172 -12.09 33.21 14.54
C ASN A 172 -13.01 34.45 14.50
N VAL A 173 -14.33 34.26 14.52
CA VAL A 173 -15.32 35.36 14.56
C VAL A 173 -15.87 35.64 15.97
N ARG A 174 -15.52 34.81 16.96
CA ARG A 174 -16.00 34.98 18.34
C ARG A 174 -15.49 36.28 18.96
N LEU A 175 -16.29 36.87 19.84
CA LEU A 175 -15.79 37.92 20.73
C LEU A 175 -14.80 37.30 21.74
N HIS A 176 -13.51 37.58 21.60
CA HIS A 176 -12.49 36.97 22.44
C HIS A 176 -12.45 37.65 23.83
N GLY A 177 -12.47 36.85 24.90
CA GLY A 177 -12.67 37.34 26.27
C GLY A 177 -11.58 38.30 26.80
N GLU A 178 -10.36 38.22 26.27
CA GLU A 178 -9.25 39.10 26.69
C GLU A 178 -9.07 40.34 25.79
N THR A 179 -9.29 40.20 24.48
CA THR A 179 -9.09 41.31 23.52
C THR A 179 -10.37 42.10 23.27
N HIS A 180 -11.52 41.55 23.70
CA HIS A 180 -12.87 42.08 23.46
C HIS A 180 -13.16 42.39 21.99
N LYS A 181 -12.46 41.71 21.07
CA LYS A 181 -12.61 41.87 19.62
C LYS A 181 -12.59 40.51 18.93
N PRO A 182 -13.26 40.36 17.78
CA PRO A 182 -13.12 39.18 16.94
C PRO A 182 -11.69 38.98 16.45
N PRO A 183 -11.13 37.75 16.55
CA PRO A 183 -9.80 37.46 16.02
C PRO A 183 -9.60 37.83 14.55
N VAL A 184 -10.62 37.64 13.69
CA VAL A 184 -10.55 38.04 12.28
C VAL A 184 -10.34 39.54 12.07
N GLU A 185 -10.93 40.39 12.92
CA GLU A 185 -10.77 41.86 12.81
C GLU A 185 -9.36 42.28 13.19
N LEU A 186 -8.81 41.71 14.26
CA LEU A 186 -7.43 41.96 14.66
C LEU A 186 -6.43 41.38 13.65
N PHE A 187 -6.78 40.24 13.04
CA PHE A 187 -5.94 39.62 12.02
C PHE A 187 -5.83 40.49 10.76
N ALA A 188 -6.87 41.22 10.38
CA ALA A 188 -6.79 42.17 9.27
C ALA A 188 -5.71 43.26 9.50
N LEU A 189 -5.49 43.66 10.76
CA LEU A 189 -4.42 44.60 11.15
C LEU A 189 -3.06 43.89 11.25
N GLU A 190 -3.05 42.62 11.61
CA GLU A 190 -1.84 41.82 11.79
C GLU A 190 -1.24 41.33 10.47
N LYS A 191 -2.07 40.94 9.51
CA LYS A 191 -1.67 40.32 8.25
C LYS A 191 -0.58 41.08 7.47
N PRO A 192 -0.60 42.43 7.38
CA PRO A 192 0.46 43.18 6.70
C PRO A 192 1.85 43.08 7.35
N HIS A 193 1.91 42.64 8.62
CA HIS A 193 3.15 42.52 9.40
C HIS A 193 3.74 41.11 9.37
N LEU A 194 3.06 40.14 8.75
CA LEU A 194 3.60 38.80 8.54
C LEU A 194 4.63 38.80 7.40
N HIS A 195 5.64 37.94 7.52
CA HIS A 195 6.56 37.69 6.43
C HIS A 195 5.83 37.01 5.25
N PRO A 196 6.22 37.31 3.99
CA PRO A 196 5.61 36.68 2.83
C PRO A 196 5.94 35.17 2.81
N LEU A 197 5.04 34.39 2.23
CA LEU A 197 5.28 32.98 1.99
C LEU A 197 6.38 32.79 0.92
N PRO A 198 7.27 31.79 1.06
CA PRO A 198 8.21 31.46 0.02
C PRO A 198 7.47 30.99 -1.25
N PRO A 199 8.02 31.22 -2.45
CA PRO A 199 7.36 30.86 -3.72
C PRO A 199 7.23 29.35 -3.92
N LEU A 200 8.10 28.57 -3.29
CA LEU A 200 8.07 27.11 -3.30
C LEU A 200 7.92 26.61 -1.86
N PRO A 201 7.05 25.61 -1.63
CA PRO A 201 6.89 25.01 -0.31
C PRO A 201 8.17 24.26 0.10
N ALA A 202 8.47 24.27 1.41
CA ALA A 202 9.57 23.49 1.94
C ALA A 202 9.32 21.98 1.81
N ASP A 203 10.41 21.21 1.81
CA ASP A 203 10.34 19.76 1.82
C ASP A 203 10.05 19.21 3.22
N THR A 204 8.81 18.73 3.42
CA THR A 204 8.35 18.15 4.69
C THR A 204 8.68 16.67 4.85
N GLY A 205 9.22 15.99 3.82
CA GLY A 205 9.33 14.54 3.77
C GLY A 205 10.53 13.95 4.51
N VAL A 206 10.30 13.09 5.51
CA VAL A 206 11.35 12.39 6.28
C VAL A 206 11.99 11.30 5.44
N THR A 207 13.32 11.20 5.46
CA THR A 207 14.07 10.29 4.60
C THR A 207 14.70 9.17 5.42
N ASP A 208 14.38 7.93 5.08
CA ASP A 208 14.87 6.71 5.71
C ASP A 208 15.49 5.76 4.69
N THR A 209 16.51 5.01 5.08
CA THR A 209 17.02 3.92 4.23
C THR A 209 16.24 2.64 4.50
N VAL A 210 15.65 2.07 3.46
CA VAL A 210 14.86 0.84 3.53
C VAL A 210 15.41 -0.20 2.56
N ARG A 211 15.04 -1.47 2.75
CA ARG A 211 15.40 -2.55 1.83
C ARG A 211 14.13 -3.18 1.26
N ALA A 212 14.02 -3.26 -0.06
CA ALA A 212 12.96 -4.02 -0.70
C ALA A 212 13.18 -5.51 -0.45
N ASN A 213 12.11 -6.27 -0.21
CA ASN A 213 12.22 -7.73 -0.11
C ASN A 213 12.32 -8.39 -1.49
N ASN A 214 12.47 -9.72 -1.51
CA ASN A 214 12.50 -10.53 -2.74
C ASN A 214 11.18 -10.54 -3.53
N ARG A 215 10.10 -9.99 -2.96
CA ARG A 215 8.81 -9.74 -3.62
C ARG A 215 8.62 -8.27 -3.96
N PHE A 216 9.73 -7.52 -4.09
CA PHE A 216 9.74 -6.09 -4.47
C PHE A 216 8.75 -5.26 -3.64
N ARG A 217 8.70 -5.51 -2.31
CA ARG A 217 7.93 -4.73 -1.34
C ARG A 217 8.84 -4.00 -0.35
N VAL A 218 8.53 -2.75 -0.09
CA VAL A 218 9.01 -1.94 1.02
C VAL A 218 7.95 -1.91 2.12
N ARG A 219 8.36 -1.93 3.39
CA ARG A 219 7.44 -1.86 4.53
C ARG A 219 7.51 -0.50 5.22
N LEU A 220 6.36 0.07 5.53
CA LEU A 220 6.21 1.24 6.39
C LEU A 220 5.00 1.03 7.31
N GLU A 221 5.20 1.20 8.63
CA GLU A 221 4.15 1.07 9.64
C GLU A 221 3.20 -0.15 9.45
N THR A 222 3.77 -1.34 9.21
CA THR A 222 3.08 -2.61 8.92
C THR A 222 2.46 -2.77 7.52
N ASN A 223 2.33 -1.69 6.76
CA ASN A 223 1.85 -1.73 5.38
C ASN A 223 2.99 -2.05 4.41
N ARG A 224 2.65 -2.66 3.28
CA ARG A 224 3.57 -3.03 2.20
C ARG A 224 3.27 -2.19 0.97
N TYR A 225 4.31 -1.63 0.38
CA TYR A 225 4.26 -0.85 -0.84
C TYR A 225 5.19 -1.47 -1.88
N SER A 226 4.67 -1.71 -3.07
CA SER A 226 5.43 -2.30 -4.15
C SER A 226 6.45 -1.33 -4.77
N VAL A 227 7.53 -1.87 -5.31
CA VAL A 227 8.51 -1.16 -6.15
C VAL A 227 8.72 -1.93 -7.46
N PRO A 228 9.25 -1.32 -8.53
CA PRO A 228 9.54 -2.04 -9.78
C PRO A 228 10.39 -3.29 -9.54
N SER A 229 10.08 -4.40 -10.21
CA SER A 229 10.67 -5.72 -9.93
C SER A 229 12.19 -5.76 -10.02
N ARG A 230 12.81 -4.92 -10.87
CA ARG A 230 14.27 -4.76 -10.99
C ARG A 230 14.95 -4.35 -9.69
N TYR A 231 14.25 -3.66 -8.79
CA TYR A 231 14.77 -3.19 -7.50
C TYR A 231 14.51 -4.17 -6.34
N ALA A 232 14.09 -5.40 -6.62
CA ALA A 232 13.91 -6.42 -5.59
C ALA A 232 15.22 -6.68 -4.82
N SER A 233 15.12 -6.87 -3.50
CA SER A 233 16.26 -7.12 -2.60
C SER A 233 17.31 -6.00 -2.48
N GLN A 234 17.10 -4.84 -3.12
CA GLN A 234 18.02 -3.69 -3.10
C GLN A 234 17.73 -2.71 -1.95
N ARG A 235 18.74 -1.90 -1.60
CA ARG A 235 18.59 -0.78 -0.66
C ARG A 235 18.04 0.42 -1.42
N LEU A 236 17.05 1.07 -0.84
CA LEU A 236 16.32 2.19 -1.41
C LEU A 236 16.19 3.29 -0.36
N VAL A 237 15.90 4.49 -0.84
CA VAL A 237 15.64 5.64 0.01
C VAL A 237 14.13 5.87 0.02
N LEU A 238 13.50 5.74 1.18
CA LEU A 238 12.09 6.03 1.39
C LEU A 238 11.95 7.45 1.94
N LYS A 239 11.25 8.30 1.19
CA LYS A 239 10.85 9.63 1.61
C LYS A 239 9.38 9.64 1.99
N THR A 240 9.12 9.81 3.27
CA THR A 240 7.80 9.71 3.90
C THR A 240 7.23 11.11 4.13
N PHE A 241 6.08 11.41 3.52
CA PHE A 241 5.29 12.60 3.77
C PHE A 241 4.03 12.25 4.58
N ALA A 242 3.26 13.25 5.01
CA ALA A 242 2.00 13.02 5.72
C ALA A 242 0.90 12.40 4.81
N ASP A 243 0.93 12.70 3.52
CA ASP A 243 -0.07 12.27 2.51
C ASP A 243 0.44 11.14 1.61
N ARG A 244 1.74 11.09 1.35
CA ARG A 244 2.34 10.19 0.34
C ARG A 244 3.70 9.65 0.74
N LEU A 245 4.16 8.67 -0.02
CA LEU A 245 5.47 8.03 0.07
C LEU A 245 6.13 8.10 -1.29
N CYS A 246 7.39 8.52 -1.31
CA CYS A 246 8.22 8.53 -2.51
C CYS A 246 9.42 7.62 -2.27
N ILE A 247 9.65 6.67 -3.17
CA ILE A 247 10.75 5.70 -3.07
C ILE A 247 11.75 6.04 -4.16
N TYR A 248 13.01 6.19 -3.76
CA TYR A 248 14.13 6.53 -4.62
C TYR A 248 15.15 5.41 -4.66
N HIS A 249 15.77 5.26 -5.82
CA HIS A 249 17.03 4.54 -5.97
C HIS A 249 18.07 5.58 -6.36
N ASP A 250 19.07 5.78 -5.50
CA ASP A 250 20.02 6.90 -5.61
C ASP A 250 19.31 8.27 -5.68
N GLN A 251 19.31 8.92 -6.84
CA GLN A 251 18.65 10.22 -7.10
C GLN A 251 17.37 10.09 -7.95
N GLU A 252 17.03 8.88 -8.42
CA GLU A 252 15.87 8.66 -9.29
C GLU A 252 14.64 8.26 -8.48
N LEU A 253 13.52 8.94 -8.72
CA LEU A 253 12.22 8.56 -8.17
C LEU A 253 11.69 7.33 -8.89
N ILE A 254 11.62 6.19 -8.20
CA ILE A 254 11.22 4.91 -8.80
C ILE A 254 9.76 4.54 -8.56
N ALA A 255 9.15 5.04 -7.49
CA ALA A 255 7.75 4.79 -7.17
C ALA A 255 7.18 5.86 -6.23
N THR A 256 5.90 6.20 -6.42
CA THR A 256 5.13 7.06 -5.53
C THR A 256 3.85 6.35 -5.12
N HIS A 257 3.51 6.40 -3.84
CA HIS A 257 2.30 5.78 -3.28
C HIS A 257 1.57 6.74 -2.35
N PRO A 258 0.23 6.72 -2.29
CA PRO A 258 -0.49 7.39 -1.21
C PRO A 258 -0.16 6.71 0.12
N ARG A 259 0.03 7.49 1.19
CA ARG A 259 0.31 6.96 2.52
C ARG A 259 -0.97 6.44 3.14
N SER A 260 -0.97 5.16 3.52
CA SER A 260 -2.07 4.57 4.26
C SER A 260 -1.76 4.44 5.74
N TYR A 261 -2.72 4.85 6.57
CA TYR A 261 -2.71 4.69 8.03
C TYR A 261 -3.45 3.43 8.51
N GLU A 262 -3.90 2.57 7.59
CA GLU A 262 -4.39 1.24 7.92
C GLU A 262 -3.25 0.33 8.43
N ARG A 263 -3.53 -0.94 8.67
CA ARG A 263 -2.53 -1.95 9.05
C ARG A 263 -2.58 -3.15 8.13
N HIS A 264 -1.41 -3.76 7.90
CA HIS A 264 -1.24 -5.00 7.15
C HIS A 264 -1.76 -4.99 5.71
N ARG A 265 -1.96 -3.82 5.11
CA ARG A 265 -2.36 -3.69 3.70
C ARG A 265 -1.16 -3.92 2.77
N ASP A 266 -1.44 -4.37 1.55
CA ASP A 266 -0.45 -4.51 0.48
C ASP A 266 -0.90 -3.67 -0.73
N PHE A 267 -0.10 -2.68 -1.07
CA PHE A 267 -0.35 -1.72 -2.15
C PHE A 267 0.56 -2.06 -3.34
N GLU A 268 -0.03 -2.70 -4.35
CA GLU A 268 0.65 -3.08 -5.58
C GLU A 268 0.32 -2.13 -6.72
N HIS A 269 1.37 -1.60 -7.37
CA HIS A 269 1.23 -0.87 -8.62
C HIS A 269 1.27 -1.86 -9.79
N PRO A 270 0.31 -1.83 -10.73
CA PRO A 270 0.23 -2.78 -11.84
C PRO A 270 1.48 -2.85 -12.73
N ASP A 271 2.26 -1.77 -12.79
CA ASP A 271 3.47 -1.71 -13.63
C ASP A 271 4.69 -2.40 -13.01
N HIS A 272 4.73 -2.51 -11.69
CA HIS A 272 5.89 -3.05 -10.98
C HIS A 272 6.23 -4.51 -11.33
N PRO A 273 5.27 -5.44 -11.51
CA PRO A 273 5.56 -6.81 -11.91
C PRO A 273 5.74 -7.02 -13.43
N LYS A 274 5.43 -6.04 -14.29
CA LYS A 274 5.36 -6.24 -15.75
C LYS A 274 6.66 -6.78 -16.34
N GLU A 275 7.78 -6.17 -15.98
CA GLU A 275 9.10 -6.54 -16.49
C GLU A 275 9.47 -7.98 -16.12
N LEU A 276 9.25 -8.37 -14.86
CA LEU A 276 9.50 -9.75 -14.40
C LEU A 276 8.59 -10.77 -15.09
N LEU A 277 7.31 -10.43 -15.32
CA LEU A 277 6.39 -11.31 -16.04
C LEU A 277 6.81 -11.51 -17.49
N GLN A 278 7.28 -10.46 -18.17
CA GLN A 278 7.81 -10.53 -19.53
C GLN A 278 9.06 -11.42 -19.59
N GLN A 279 10.01 -11.23 -18.68
CA GLN A 279 11.22 -12.07 -18.59
C GLN A 279 10.87 -13.54 -18.35
N ARG A 280 9.92 -13.83 -17.45
CA ARG A 280 9.46 -15.21 -17.18
C ARG A 280 8.74 -15.83 -18.37
N ALA A 281 7.92 -15.06 -19.09
CA ALA A 281 7.26 -15.55 -20.30
C ALA A 281 8.27 -15.90 -21.39
N GLN A 282 9.30 -15.07 -21.58
CA GLN A 282 10.39 -15.33 -22.52
C GLN A 282 11.20 -16.56 -22.11
N ALA A 283 11.60 -16.68 -20.84
CA ALA A 283 12.34 -17.82 -20.33
C ALA A 283 11.54 -19.14 -20.45
N ARG A 284 10.23 -19.11 -20.13
CA ARG A 284 9.34 -20.26 -20.31
C ARG A 284 9.27 -20.66 -21.78
N HIS A 285 9.12 -19.69 -22.69
CA HIS A 285 9.07 -19.97 -24.11
C HIS A 285 10.38 -20.56 -24.63
N ALA A 286 11.53 -20.02 -24.21
CA ALA A 286 12.85 -20.56 -24.56
C ALA A 286 13.02 -22.01 -24.08
N LYS A 287 12.59 -22.33 -22.86
CA LYS A 287 12.61 -23.71 -22.35
C LYS A 287 11.73 -24.63 -23.19
N LEU A 288 10.50 -24.20 -23.53
CA LEU A 288 9.62 -24.99 -24.40
C LEU A 288 10.25 -25.20 -25.77
N LEU A 289 10.89 -24.20 -26.37
CA LEU A 289 11.58 -24.35 -27.65
C LEU A 289 12.73 -25.36 -27.57
N LEU A 290 13.54 -25.33 -26.51
CA LEU A 290 14.61 -26.31 -26.31
C LEU A 290 14.06 -27.74 -26.19
N SER A 291 12.99 -27.93 -25.42
CA SER A 291 12.31 -29.23 -25.32
C SER A 291 11.72 -29.68 -26.66
N PHE A 292 11.18 -28.76 -27.45
CA PHE A 292 10.65 -29.05 -28.78
C PHE A 292 11.75 -29.46 -29.76
N TYR A 293 12.88 -28.76 -29.76
CA TYR A 293 14.04 -29.10 -30.59
C TYR A 293 14.66 -30.46 -30.21
N ALA A 294 14.52 -30.88 -28.95
CA ALA A 294 14.97 -32.19 -28.51
C ALA A 294 14.08 -33.35 -28.98
N LEU A 295 12.86 -33.09 -29.46
CA LEU A 295 11.95 -34.17 -29.90
C LEU A 295 12.42 -34.83 -31.20
N CYS A 296 12.88 -34.06 -32.18
CA CYS A 296 13.38 -34.62 -33.44
C CYS A 296 14.42 -33.70 -34.11
N PRO A 297 15.35 -34.25 -34.92
CA PRO A 297 16.35 -33.45 -35.65
C PRO A 297 15.72 -32.43 -36.62
N ARG A 298 14.52 -32.72 -37.14
CA ARG A 298 13.78 -31.82 -38.05
C ARG A 298 12.92 -30.77 -37.34
N ALA A 299 12.87 -30.77 -36.00
CA ALA A 299 12.05 -29.84 -35.24
C ALA A 299 12.42 -28.38 -35.50
N GLU A 300 13.71 -28.06 -35.66
CA GLU A 300 14.14 -26.68 -35.94
C GLU A 300 13.61 -26.19 -37.30
N ALA A 301 13.71 -27.03 -38.33
CA ALA A 301 13.19 -26.72 -39.66
C ALA A 301 11.65 -26.58 -39.65
N TYR A 302 10.96 -27.45 -38.90
CA TYR A 302 9.51 -27.37 -38.71
C TYR A 302 9.10 -26.06 -38.02
N TYR A 303 9.83 -25.63 -36.99
CA TYR A 303 9.55 -24.38 -36.28
C TYR A 303 9.72 -23.15 -37.18
N ARG A 304 10.75 -23.10 -38.03
CA ARG A 304 10.93 -21.99 -39.00
C ARG A 304 9.74 -21.87 -39.95
N ARG A 305 9.27 -22.99 -40.50
CA ARG A 305 8.08 -23.04 -41.37
C ARG A 305 6.79 -22.68 -40.62
N LEU A 306 6.69 -23.03 -39.34
CA LEU A 306 5.56 -22.67 -38.49
C LEU A 306 5.49 -21.16 -38.23
N GLN A 307 6.64 -20.46 -38.17
CA GLN A 307 6.69 -18.99 -38.04
C GLN A 307 6.19 -18.24 -39.29
N GLU A 308 6.25 -18.87 -40.47
CA GLU A 308 5.76 -18.30 -41.74
C GLU A 308 4.22 -18.33 -41.85
N ARG A 309 3.52 -18.99 -40.92
CA ARG A 309 2.06 -19.17 -40.94
C ARG A 309 1.36 -18.17 -40.02
N PRO A 310 0.07 -17.83 -40.27
CA PRO A 310 -0.73 -16.92 -39.45
C PRO A 310 -1.20 -17.58 -38.12
N LEU A 311 -0.34 -18.36 -37.49
CA LEU A 311 -0.60 -19.06 -36.23
C LEU A 311 0.40 -18.56 -35.19
N ASN A 312 -0.02 -18.43 -33.94
CA ASN A 312 0.90 -18.04 -32.86
C ASN A 312 1.87 -19.20 -32.55
N PRO A 313 3.17 -19.12 -32.93
CA PRO A 313 4.08 -20.26 -32.84
C PRO A 313 4.31 -20.71 -31.39
N ARG A 314 4.17 -19.79 -30.42
CA ARG A 314 4.34 -20.11 -28.99
C ARG A 314 3.26 -21.06 -28.50
N ILE A 315 2.01 -20.81 -28.89
CA ILE A 315 0.86 -21.63 -28.51
C ILE A 315 0.96 -23.00 -29.18
N GLN A 316 1.35 -23.02 -30.46
CA GLN A 316 1.48 -24.25 -31.23
C GLN A 316 2.56 -25.17 -30.66
N VAL A 317 3.76 -24.66 -30.35
CA VAL A 317 4.83 -25.43 -29.70
C VAL A 317 4.39 -25.97 -28.34
N ALA A 318 3.70 -25.16 -27.53
CA ALA A 318 3.19 -25.61 -26.22
C ALA A 318 2.19 -26.76 -26.36
N LYS A 319 1.28 -26.69 -27.35
CA LYS A 319 0.32 -27.77 -27.65
C LYS A 319 1.01 -29.04 -28.13
N ILE A 320 2.00 -28.94 -29.03
CA ILE A 320 2.74 -30.10 -29.53
C ILE A 320 3.50 -30.79 -28.40
N LEU A 321 4.10 -30.02 -27.49
CA LEU A 321 4.74 -30.59 -26.29
C LEU A 321 3.73 -31.26 -25.37
N ALA A 322 2.54 -30.69 -25.18
CA ALA A 322 1.47 -31.35 -24.43
C ALA A 322 1.05 -32.69 -25.09
N LEU A 323 1.00 -32.76 -26.42
CA LEU A 323 0.79 -34.02 -27.14
C LEU A 323 1.93 -35.01 -26.91
N SER A 324 3.18 -34.55 -26.80
CA SER A 324 4.32 -35.44 -26.47
C SER A 324 4.24 -36.03 -25.08
N GLU A 325 3.66 -35.32 -24.11
CA GLU A 325 3.39 -35.84 -22.77
C GLU A 325 2.26 -36.89 -22.78
N LEU A 326 1.29 -36.78 -23.69
CA LEU A 326 0.15 -37.71 -23.79
C LEU A 326 0.46 -38.98 -24.59
N TYR A 327 1.07 -38.84 -25.76
CA TYR A 327 1.28 -39.94 -26.71
C TYR A 327 2.69 -40.54 -26.66
N GLY A 328 3.60 -39.91 -25.91
CA GLY A 328 5.01 -40.26 -25.83
C GLY A 328 5.87 -39.55 -26.88
N PRO A 329 7.14 -39.26 -26.57
CA PRO A 329 8.00 -38.41 -27.41
C PRO A 329 8.29 -39.02 -28.78
N ASP A 330 8.49 -40.34 -28.87
CA ASP A 330 8.84 -41.01 -30.14
C ASP A 330 7.70 -40.97 -31.17
N LYS A 331 6.44 -41.13 -30.71
CA LYS A 331 5.27 -41.07 -31.60
C LYS A 331 5.10 -39.66 -32.16
N VAL A 332 5.29 -38.65 -31.32
CA VAL A 332 5.19 -37.24 -31.71
C VAL A 332 6.36 -36.84 -32.61
N ALA A 333 7.57 -37.31 -32.35
CA ALA A 333 8.73 -37.08 -33.21
C ALA A 333 8.47 -37.56 -34.64
N ARG A 334 7.95 -38.78 -34.82
CA ARG A 334 7.56 -39.31 -36.13
C ARG A 334 6.46 -38.47 -36.76
N ALA A 335 5.41 -38.15 -36.01
CA ALA A 335 4.32 -37.32 -36.51
C ALA A 335 4.78 -35.92 -36.97
N ILE A 336 5.79 -35.33 -36.33
CA ILE A 336 6.41 -34.07 -36.77
C ILE A 336 7.16 -34.26 -38.10
N GLU A 337 7.88 -35.35 -38.27
CA GLU A 337 8.58 -35.66 -39.53
C GLU A 337 7.60 -35.84 -40.69
N ASP A 338 6.52 -36.60 -40.49
CA ASP A 338 5.49 -36.79 -41.51
C ASP A 338 4.74 -35.48 -41.81
N ALA A 339 4.40 -34.71 -40.78
CA ALA A 339 3.76 -33.41 -40.94
C ALA A 339 4.64 -32.45 -41.76
N PHE A 340 5.96 -32.55 -41.60
CA PHE A 340 6.92 -31.81 -42.40
C PHE A 340 6.90 -32.22 -43.88
N GLU A 341 6.78 -33.52 -44.17
CA GLU A 341 6.65 -34.03 -45.55
C GLU A 341 5.34 -33.61 -46.21
N PHE A 342 4.23 -33.62 -45.46
CA PHE A 342 2.92 -33.16 -45.93
C PHE A 342 2.78 -31.62 -45.95
N ALA A 343 3.84 -30.88 -45.60
CA ALA A 343 3.84 -29.43 -45.46
C ALA A 343 2.70 -28.89 -44.57
N ALA A 344 2.28 -29.70 -43.59
CA ALA A 344 1.19 -29.42 -42.66
C ALA A 344 1.76 -28.90 -41.34
N PHE A 345 1.69 -27.59 -41.13
CA PHE A 345 2.29 -26.93 -39.96
C PHE A 345 1.22 -26.48 -38.96
N GLY A 346 1.17 -27.13 -37.81
CA GLY A 346 0.28 -26.81 -36.69
C GLY A 346 0.12 -27.98 -35.72
N SER A 347 -0.33 -27.69 -34.50
CA SER A 347 -0.59 -28.69 -33.47
C SER A 347 -1.75 -29.60 -33.86
N ASP A 348 -2.75 -29.05 -34.54
CA ASP A 348 -3.99 -29.77 -34.85
C ASP A 348 -3.74 -30.84 -35.94
N TYR A 349 -2.80 -30.58 -36.86
CA TYR A 349 -2.34 -31.57 -37.83
C TYR A 349 -1.57 -32.71 -37.16
N ILE A 350 -0.68 -32.39 -36.20
CA ILE A 350 0.05 -33.40 -35.44
C ILE A 350 -0.92 -34.23 -34.60
N ALA A 351 -1.91 -33.62 -33.94
CA ALA A 351 -2.94 -34.33 -33.20
C ALA A 351 -3.73 -35.31 -34.10
N ASN A 352 -4.15 -34.87 -35.28
CA ASN A 352 -4.86 -35.71 -36.24
C ASN A 352 -4.00 -36.89 -36.72
N LEU A 353 -2.71 -36.67 -37.03
CA LEU A 353 -1.79 -37.74 -37.40
C LEU A 353 -1.59 -38.77 -36.28
N LEU A 354 -1.53 -38.32 -35.02
CA LEU A 354 -1.44 -39.19 -33.85
C LEU A 354 -2.72 -40.00 -33.66
N GLU A 355 -3.90 -39.37 -33.75
CA GLU A 355 -5.19 -40.06 -33.65
C GLU A 355 -5.39 -41.09 -34.77
N GLN A 356 -5.03 -40.77 -36.01
CA GLN A 356 -5.12 -41.72 -37.13
C GLN A 356 -4.26 -42.95 -36.92
N ARG A 357 -3.10 -42.79 -36.26
CA ARG A 357 -2.18 -43.89 -35.93
C ARG A 357 -2.66 -44.75 -34.77
N GLU A 358 -3.38 -44.19 -33.81
CA GLU A 358 -4.00 -44.97 -32.73
C GLU A 358 -5.26 -45.73 -33.20
N ARG A 359 -5.96 -45.24 -34.22
CA ARG A 359 -7.15 -45.87 -34.80
C ARG A 359 -6.88 -47.15 -35.61
N LEU A 360 -5.72 -47.77 -35.47
CA LEU A 360 -5.46 -49.10 -36.01
C LEU A 360 -5.54 -50.18 -34.92
N PRO A 361 -6.73 -50.69 -34.60
CA PRO A 361 -6.98 -52.10 -34.73
C PRO A 361 -7.47 -52.32 -36.17
N VAL A 362 -6.66 -52.97 -37.00
CA VAL A 362 -7.27 -53.82 -38.03
C VAL A 362 -8.08 -54.82 -37.21
N GLN A 363 -9.40 -54.62 -37.08
CA GLN A 363 -10.23 -55.72 -36.67
C GLN A 363 -9.98 -56.79 -37.74
N PRO A 364 -9.46 -57.99 -37.40
CA PRO A 364 -9.42 -59.05 -38.37
C PRO A 364 -10.86 -59.17 -38.88
N GLY A 365 -11.05 -58.97 -40.18
CA GLY A 365 -12.36 -59.18 -40.78
C GLY A 365 -12.87 -60.56 -40.35
N PRO A 366 -14.19 -60.73 -40.14
CA PRO A 366 -14.73 -62.02 -39.74
C PRO A 366 -14.13 -63.12 -40.62
N LEU A 367 -13.55 -64.14 -39.98
CA LEU A 367 -12.96 -65.26 -40.69
C LEU A 367 -14.12 -66.00 -41.38
N HIS A 368 -14.32 -65.75 -42.68
CA HIS A 368 -15.40 -66.38 -43.44
C HIS A 368 -15.02 -67.84 -43.75
N LEU A 369 -15.31 -68.73 -42.81
CA LEU A 369 -15.23 -70.18 -43.01
C LEU A 369 -16.35 -70.61 -43.94
N THR A 370 -16.07 -70.66 -45.24
CA THR A 370 -17.07 -70.99 -46.28
C THR A 370 -17.17 -72.48 -46.56
N ARG A 371 -16.27 -73.31 -46.01
CA ARG A 371 -16.23 -74.76 -46.21
C ARG A 371 -16.24 -75.48 -44.87
N GLY A 372 -17.04 -76.55 -44.76
CA GLY A 372 -17.18 -77.33 -43.51
C GLY A 372 -15.87 -77.95 -43.00
N GLN A 373 -14.87 -78.11 -43.87
CA GLN A 373 -13.54 -78.63 -43.52
C GLN A 373 -12.68 -77.68 -42.67
N ASP A 374 -13.07 -76.40 -42.57
CA ASP A 374 -12.31 -75.39 -41.82
C ASP A 374 -12.85 -75.20 -40.37
N LEU A 375 -13.87 -75.98 -39.97
CA LEU A 375 -14.36 -76.05 -38.59
C LEU A 375 -13.52 -77.04 -37.78
N LEU A 376 -12.92 -76.59 -36.68
CA LEU A 376 -12.30 -77.47 -35.70
C LEU A 376 -13.41 -78.18 -34.91
N GLU A 377 -13.43 -79.52 -34.92
CA GLU A 377 -14.28 -80.34 -34.05
C GLU A 377 -13.77 -80.22 -32.60
N VAL A 378 -14.34 -79.28 -31.85
CA VAL A 378 -14.06 -79.12 -30.42
C VAL A 378 -15.33 -79.44 -29.65
N GLU A 379 -15.33 -80.56 -28.93
CA GLU A 379 -16.37 -80.88 -27.96
C GLU A 379 -16.12 -80.08 -26.67
N LEU A 380 -17.00 -79.12 -26.41
CA LEU A 380 -17.00 -78.38 -25.15
C LEU A 380 -17.90 -79.10 -24.14
N ALA A 381 -17.38 -79.36 -22.95
CA ALA A 381 -18.19 -79.91 -21.87
C ALA A 381 -19.32 -78.93 -21.49
N PRO A 382 -20.52 -79.44 -21.17
CA PRO A 382 -21.65 -78.60 -20.78
C PRO A 382 -21.30 -77.76 -19.54
N ALA A 383 -21.70 -76.48 -19.56
CA ALA A 383 -21.42 -75.56 -18.46
C ALA A 383 -22.08 -76.03 -17.16
N ASP A 384 -21.33 -76.00 -16.06
CA ASP A 384 -21.82 -76.36 -14.73
C ASP A 384 -22.76 -75.28 -14.19
N LEU A 385 -24.04 -75.62 -14.05
CA LEU A 385 -25.11 -74.73 -13.60
C LEU A 385 -25.38 -74.83 -12.09
N SER A 386 -24.65 -75.69 -11.36
CA SER A 386 -24.83 -75.91 -9.91
C SER A 386 -24.59 -74.64 -9.07
N ILE A 387 -23.88 -73.65 -9.63
CA ILE A 387 -23.66 -72.33 -9.02
C ILE A 387 -24.95 -71.49 -8.86
N TYR A 388 -26.07 -71.89 -9.47
CA TYR A 388 -27.35 -71.17 -9.39
C TYR A 388 -28.42 -71.87 -8.53
N GLU A 389 -28.13 -73.03 -7.92
CA GLU A 389 -29.10 -73.74 -7.07
C GLU A 389 -29.07 -73.22 -5.61
N PRO A 390 -30.21 -72.82 -5.03
CA PRO A 390 -30.28 -72.34 -3.64
C PRO A 390 -30.24 -73.50 -2.60
N PRO A 391 -29.65 -73.30 -1.41
CA PRO A 391 -29.48 -74.35 -0.40
C PRO A 391 -30.81 -74.76 0.28
N GLU A 392 -31.04 -76.07 0.44
CA GLU A 392 -32.23 -76.64 1.09
C GLU A 392 -32.32 -76.32 2.60
N PRO A 393 -33.53 -76.02 3.14
CA PRO A 393 -33.73 -75.77 4.56
C PRO A 393 -33.85 -77.06 5.40
N PRO A 394 -33.41 -77.07 6.67
CA PRO A 394 -33.34 -78.28 7.50
C PRO A 394 -34.72 -78.76 8.00
N SER A 395 -34.92 -80.08 7.94
CA SER A 395 -36.13 -80.81 8.34
C SER A 395 -36.25 -80.98 9.86
N THR A 396 -37.36 -80.55 10.46
CA THR A 396 -37.72 -80.84 11.87
C THR A 396 -38.80 -81.93 11.91
N PRO A 397 -38.62 -83.04 12.66
CA PRO A 397 -39.65 -84.09 12.77
C PRO A 397 -40.68 -83.77 13.87
N LEU A 398 -41.96 -84.06 13.59
CA LEU A 398 -43.08 -83.97 14.54
C LEU A 398 -43.21 -85.24 15.39
N PRO A 399 -43.62 -85.15 16.67
CA PRO A 399 -43.82 -86.29 17.58
C PRO A 399 -45.23 -86.92 17.43
N PRO A 400 -45.48 -88.12 18.02
CA PRO A 400 -46.54 -89.05 17.59
C PRO A 400 -47.97 -88.66 17.97
#